data_AF-A0A1K1QHR5-F1
#
_entry.id   AF-A0A1K1QHR5-F1
#
_cell.length_a   1.000
_cell.length_b   1.000
_cell.length_c   1.000
_cell.angle_alpha   90.00
_cell.angle_beta   90.00
_cell.angle_gamma   90.00
#
_symmetry.space_group_name_H-M   'P 1'
#
loop_
_entity.id
_entity.type
_entity.pdbx_description
1 polymer ?
#
loop_
_entity_poly.entity_id
_entity_poly.type
_entity_poly.pdbx_seq_one_letter_code
_entity_poly.pdbx_strand_id
1 'polypeptide(L)'
;MNRHLSILQFKQACADYHYSQAQAALKNLAAGQAHILIAEFSAMLEVLHTGIHLARVSAYKQSTVDVKAYMNSLDAATLEELRYLEQLVQANRIDHLFDISDALDITIQPIQKRNERGSYEARSLIPYMSEVKQFADGLIQAMVNIYTSSSAHYDQSWRTVDLHRASYYCRVCGAPVTKIMSHLGNLSGISLKEKESYLPRATYVYGHEVIKAELLPWNGSNEITEDELVISIDSLGRDVRKDPAPGCCGPDSSVLNVFCREGHPIGREAADCYMPHCIRLPLTHVQRLETLDFI
;
A
#
# COMPACT_ATOMS: atom_id res chain seq x y z
N MET A 1 14.68 13.24 -0.02
CA MET A 1 14.43 13.08 1.44
C MET A 1 13.05 13.65 1.77
N ASN A 2 12.26 12.97 2.59
CA ASN A 2 10.90 12.55 2.24
C ASN A 2 9.77 13.50 2.71
N ARG A 3 9.06 14.19 1.79
CA ARG A 3 7.95 15.14 2.08
C ARG A 3 6.89 14.55 3.03
N HIS A 4 6.67 13.24 2.98
CA HIS A 4 5.74 12.54 3.89
C HIS A 4 6.25 12.50 5.34
N LEU A 5 7.55 12.26 5.57
CA LEU A 5 8.12 12.25 6.91
C LEU A 5 8.06 13.64 7.56
N SER A 6 8.35 14.71 6.79
CA SER A 6 8.23 16.07 7.32
C SER A 6 6.79 16.44 7.70
N ILE A 7 5.79 15.96 6.95
CA ILE A 7 4.37 16.17 7.28
C ILE A 7 4.01 15.40 8.56
N LEU A 8 4.47 14.15 8.72
CA LEU A 8 4.23 13.36 9.92
C LEU A 8 4.89 13.97 11.16
N GLN A 9 6.15 14.41 11.04
CA GLN A 9 6.84 15.13 12.10
C GLN A 9 6.12 16.42 12.50
N PHE A 10 5.63 17.19 11.52
CA PHE A 10 4.82 18.37 11.78
C PHE A 10 3.52 18.02 12.53
N LYS A 11 2.84 16.95 12.14
CA LYS A 11 1.62 16.47 12.82
C LYS A 11 1.90 16.04 14.26
N GLN A 12 2.99 15.30 14.50
CA GLN A 12 3.41 14.93 15.86
C GLN A 12 3.70 16.16 16.71
N ALA A 13 4.46 17.13 16.18
CA ALA A 13 4.73 18.39 16.87
C ALA A 13 3.45 19.18 17.20
N CYS A 14 2.45 19.17 16.31
CA CYS A 14 1.14 19.78 16.58
C CYS A 14 0.37 19.02 17.69
N ALA A 15 0.41 17.69 17.71
CA ALA A 15 -0.23 16.91 18.77
C ALA A 15 0.46 17.15 20.12
N ASP A 16 1.79 17.22 20.15
CA ASP A 16 2.57 17.55 21.34
C ASP A 16 2.28 18.96 21.86
N TYR A 17 2.10 19.93 20.95
CA TYR A 17 1.69 21.28 21.31
C TYR A 17 0.33 21.27 22.02
N HIS A 18 -0.70 20.70 21.40
CA HIS A 18 -2.05 20.66 21.99
C HIS A 18 -2.10 19.87 23.29
N TYR A 19 -1.37 18.74 23.37
CA TYR A 19 -1.22 17.98 24.61
C TYR A 19 -0.61 18.84 25.73
N SER A 20 0.43 19.61 25.43
CA SER A 20 1.09 20.49 26.40
C SER A 20 0.17 21.63 26.87
N GLN A 21 -0.62 22.21 25.95
CA GLN A 21 -1.64 23.21 26.30
C GLN A 21 -2.74 22.62 27.18
N ALA A 22 -3.23 21.42 26.85
CA ALA A 22 -4.22 20.70 27.64
C ALA A 22 -3.69 20.39 29.05
N GLN A 23 -2.44 19.94 29.18
CA GLN A 23 -1.80 19.74 30.49
C GLN A 23 -1.66 21.04 31.30
N ALA A 24 -1.36 22.17 30.64
CA ALA A 24 -1.30 23.47 31.30
C ALA A 24 -2.69 23.96 31.77
N ALA A 25 -3.72 23.73 30.97
CA ALA A 25 -5.11 24.00 31.35
C ALA A 25 -5.56 23.12 32.53
N LEU A 26 -5.19 21.85 32.53
CA LEU A 26 -5.49 20.92 33.62
C LEU A 26 -4.87 21.36 34.96
N LYS A 27 -3.63 21.86 34.95
CA LYS A 27 -2.96 22.36 36.19
C LYS A 27 -3.68 23.56 36.81
N ASN A 28 -4.39 24.33 36.00
CA ASN A 28 -5.11 25.53 36.42
C ASN A 28 -6.63 25.33 36.34
N LEU A 29 -7.11 24.08 36.38
CA LEU A 29 -8.49 23.75 36.07
C LEU A 29 -9.45 24.46 37.05
N ALA A 30 -10.20 25.41 36.51
CA ALA A 30 -11.30 26.10 37.17
C ALA A 30 -12.57 25.95 36.32
N ALA A 31 -13.74 26.10 36.94
CA ALA A 31 -15.04 25.91 36.25
C ALA A 31 -15.18 26.72 34.96
N GLY A 32 -14.60 27.93 34.92
CA GLY A 32 -14.61 28.79 33.72
C GLY A 32 -13.62 28.39 32.63
N GLN A 33 -12.71 27.43 32.86
CA GLN A 33 -11.60 27.09 31.95
C GLN A 33 -11.63 25.65 31.43
N ALA A 34 -12.60 24.83 31.85
CA ALA A 34 -12.77 23.46 31.35
C ALA A 34 -12.92 23.38 29.82
N HIS A 35 -13.53 24.41 29.21
CA HIS A 35 -13.65 24.52 27.76
C HIS A 35 -12.30 24.60 27.04
N ILE A 36 -11.25 25.16 27.66
CA ILE A 36 -9.90 25.23 27.08
C ILE A 36 -9.30 23.83 27.04
N LEU A 37 -9.39 23.08 28.15
CA LEU A 37 -8.93 21.69 28.22
C LEU A 37 -9.62 20.83 27.15
N ILE A 38 -10.94 20.94 27.03
CA ILE A 38 -11.73 20.18 26.03
C ILE A 38 -11.36 20.58 24.60
N ALA A 39 -11.16 21.87 24.34
CA ALA A 39 -10.77 22.37 23.02
C ALA A 39 -9.39 21.86 22.59
N GLU A 40 -8.39 21.95 23.49
CA GLU A 40 -7.04 21.46 23.22
C GLU A 40 -7.01 19.94 23.06
N PHE A 41 -7.76 19.20 23.88
CA PHE A 41 -7.93 17.76 23.72
C PHE A 41 -8.56 17.40 22.37
N SER A 42 -9.61 18.11 21.97
CA SER A 42 -10.28 17.92 20.68
C SER A 42 -9.36 18.18 19.49
N ALA A 43 -8.57 19.26 19.55
CA ALA A 43 -7.58 19.59 18.53
C ALA A 43 -6.48 18.52 18.46
N MET A 44 -6.00 18.04 19.60
CA MET A 44 -5.05 16.92 19.67
C MET A 44 -5.61 15.67 18.99
N LEU A 45 -6.85 15.27 19.30
CA LEU A 45 -7.49 14.09 18.69
C LEU A 45 -7.56 14.18 17.17
N GLU A 46 -7.95 15.33 16.62
CA GLU A 46 -8.00 15.57 15.18
C GLU A 46 -6.61 15.43 14.53
N VAL A 47 -5.59 15.99 15.17
CA VAL A 47 -4.22 15.90 14.68
C VAL A 47 -3.71 14.46 14.75
N LEU A 48 -3.97 13.73 15.84
CA LEU A 48 -3.57 12.33 15.99
C LEU A 48 -4.28 11.43 14.97
N HIS A 49 -5.60 11.56 14.81
CA HIS A 49 -6.38 10.78 13.82
C HIS A 49 -5.89 11.04 12.40
N THR A 50 -5.67 12.30 12.02
CA THR A 50 -5.09 12.62 10.70
C THR A 50 -3.64 12.14 10.56
N GLY A 51 -2.86 12.16 11.65
CA GLY A 51 -1.51 11.60 11.71
C GLY A 51 -1.47 10.10 11.45
N ILE A 52 -2.32 9.31 12.13
CA ILE A 52 -2.46 7.87 11.92
C ILE A 52 -2.84 7.58 10.46
N HIS A 53 -3.82 8.31 9.92
CA HIS A 53 -4.25 8.14 8.53
C HIS A 53 -3.11 8.38 7.54
N LEU A 54 -2.38 9.50 7.70
CA LEU A 54 -1.23 9.85 6.85
C LEU A 54 -0.10 8.83 6.98
N ALA A 55 0.18 8.35 8.20
CA ALA A 55 1.23 7.37 8.46
C ALA A 55 0.88 6.05 7.76
N ARG A 56 -0.37 5.58 7.91
CA ARG A 56 -0.87 4.38 7.23
C ARG A 56 -0.81 4.52 5.71
N VAL A 57 -1.27 5.64 5.13
CA VAL A 57 -1.21 5.85 3.67
C VAL A 57 0.22 5.87 3.17
N SER A 58 1.13 6.53 3.91
CA SER A 58 2.55 6.59 3.55
C SER A 58 3.19 5.20 3.61
N ALA A 59 2.99 4.47 4.71
CA ALA A 59 3.47 3.11 4.87
C ALA A 59 2.88 2.15 3.81
N TYR A 60 1.60 2.30 3.48
CA TYR A 60 0.92 1.44 2.51
C TYR A 60 1.45 1.63 1.09
N LYS A 61 1.73 2.89 0.71
CA LYS A 61 2.38 3.23 -0.56
C LYS A 61 3.77 2.61 -0.66
N GLN A 62 4.46 2.49 0.46
CA GLN A 62 5.81 1.93 0.50
C GLN A 62 5.80 0.39 0.53
N SER A 63 5.01 -0.23 1.41
CA SER A 63 4.85 -1.68 1.50
C SER A 63 3.42 -2.05 1.91
N THR A 64 2.62 -2.42 0.93
CA THR A 64 1.25 -2.90 1.17
C THR A 64 1.24 -4.21 1.97
N VAL A 65 2.24 -5.08 1.78
CA VAL A 65 2.33 -6.37 2.46
C VAL A 65 2.62 -6.17 3.94
N ASP A 66 3.62 -5.35 4.28
CA ASP A 66 4.01 -5.13 5.68
C ASP A 66 2.92 -4.39 6.44
N VAL A 67 2.25 -3.43 5.82
CA VAL A 67 1.09 -2.77 6.45
C VAL A 67 -0.03 -3.77 6.71
N LYS A 68 -0.35 -4.67 5.76
CA LYS A 68 -1.37 -5.70 5.99
C LYS A 68 -0.95 -6.67 7.09
N ALA A 69 0.29 -7.13 7.10
CA ALA A 69 0.81 -8.01 8.14
C ALA A 69 0.76 -7.34 9.52
N TYR A 70 1.20 -6.09 9.61
CA TYR A 70 1.12 -5.30 10.84
C TYR A 70 -0.33 -5.13 11.32
N MET A 71 -1.24 -4.70 10.44
CA MET A 71 -2.66 -4.53 10.79
C MET A 71 -3.33 -5.83 11.24
N ASN A 72 -2.95 -6.97 10.63
CA ASN A 72 -3.45 -8.29 11.04
C ASN A 72 -2.81 -8.81 12.33
N SER A 73 -1.65 -8.29 12.71
CA SER A 73 -0.96 -8.62 13.97
C SER A 73 -1.49 -7.84 15.17
N LEU A 74 -2.27 -6.78 14.94
CA LEU A 74 -2.87 -6.00 16.02
C LEU A 74 -3.88 -6.85 16.78
N ASP A 75 -3.83 -6.78 18.11
CA ASP A 75 -4.82 -7.43 18.96
C ASP A 75 -6.20 -6.76 18.86
N ALA A 76 -7.21 -7.48 19.36
CA ALA A 76 -8.60 -7.00 19.32
C ALA A 76 -8.80 -5.68 20.07
N ALA A 77 -8.07 -5.45 21.17
CA ALA A 77 -8.18 -4.23 21.97
C ALA A 77 -7.66 -3.01 21.20
N THR A 78 -6.53 -3.15 20.51
CA THR A 78 -5.93 -2.12 19.66
C THR A 78 -6.85 -1.77 18.49
N LEU A 79 -7.45 -2.78 17.85
CA LEU A 79 -8.41 -2.58 16.77
C LEU A 79 -9.69 -1.89 17.26
N GLU A 80 -10.16 -2.24 18.46
CA GLU A 80 -11.33 -1.60 19.07
C GLU A 80 -11.05 -0.13 19.42
N GLU A 81 -9.88 0.17 19.98
CA GLU A 81 -9.46 1.54 20.30
C GLU A 81 -9.31 2.40 19.04
N LEU A 82 -8.76 1.85 17.96
CA LEU A 82 -8.65 2.56 16.68
C LEU A 82 -10.04 2.92 16.12
N ARG A 83 -11.01 2.01 16.20
CA ARG A 83 -12.40 2.26 15.78
C ARG A 83 -13.08 3.29 16.69
N TYR A 84 -12.80 3.23 17.99
CA TYR A 84 -13.31 4.21 18.96
C TYR A 84 -12.78 5.61 18.63
N LEU A 85 -11.47 5.76 18.43
CA LEU A 85 -10.84 7.04 18.08
C LEU A 85 -11.45 7.66 16.81
N GLU A 86 -11.65 6.87 15.76
CA GLU A 86 -12.29 7.34 14.53
C GLU A 86 -13.73 7.84 14.78
N GLN A 87 -14.52 7.09 15.56
CA GLN A 87 -15.89 7.48 15.89
C GLN A 87 -15.95 8.68 16.83
N LEU A 88 -15.03 8.77 17.79
CA LEU A 88 -14.90 9.88 18.72
C LEU A 88 -14.65 11.19 17.98
N VAL A 89 -13.68 11.21 17.06
CA VAL A 89 -13.39 12.38 16.23
C VAL A 89 -14.59 12.78 15.39
N GLN A 90 -15.31 11.81 14.82
CA GLN A 90 -16.48 12.09 14.00
C GLN A 90 -17.67 12.62 14.81
N ALA A 91 -17.91 12.07 15.99
CA ALA A 91 -18.98 12.53 16.88
C ALA A 91 -18.67 13.94 17.43
N ASN A 92 -17.40 14.25 17.70
CA ASN A 92 -16.98 15.56 18.21
C ASN A 92 -17.25 16.72 17.24
N ARG A 93 -17.43 16.41 15.95
CA ARG A 93 -17.75 17.42 14.92
C ARG A 93 -19.23 17.77 14.86
N ILE A 94 -20.10 16.96 15.46
CA ILE A 94 -21.55 16.99 15.22
C ILE A 94 -22.32 17.12 16.54
N ASP A 95 -21.76 16.68 17.66
CA ASP A 95 -22.48 16.54 18.93
C ASP A 95 -21.68 17.07 20.14
N HIS A 96 -22.38 17.30 21.25
CA HIS A 96 -21.80 17.66 22.54
C HIS A 96 -21.37 16.41 23.30
N LEU A 97 -20.11 16.02 23.15
CA LEU A 97 -19.57 14.77 23.70
C LEU A 97 -19.10 14.79 25.15
N PHE A 98 -19.06 15.96 25.78
CA PHE A 98 -18.41 16.13 27.08
C PHE A 98 -19.41 16.57 28.14
N ASP A 99 -19.52 15.76 29.19
CA ASP A 99 -20.21 16.13 30.42
C ASP A 99 -19.22 16.66 31.44
N ILE A 100 -19.55 17.78 32.08
CA ILE A 100 -18.74 18.42 33.11
C ILE A 100 -19.53 18.39 34.41
N SER A 101 -19.00 17.74 35.44
CA SER A 101 -19.61 17.72 36.77
C SER A 101 -19.31 19.00 37.57
N ASP A 102 -20.04 19.24 38.65
CA ASP A 102 -19.76 20.33 39.59
C ASP A 102 -18.37 20.19 40.26
N ALA A 103 -17.85 18.97 40.34
CA ALA A 103 -16.50 18.67 40.82
C ALA A 103 -15.42 18.84 39.74
N LEU A 104 -15.79 19.30 38.54
CA LEU A 104 -14.93 19.45 37.36
C LEU A 104 -14.39 18.12 36.81
N ASP A 105 -15.10 17.02 37.07
CA ASP A 105 -14.86 15.77 36.38
C ASP A 105 -15.43 15.87 34.97
N ILE A 106 -14.54 15.75 33.97
CA ILE A 106 -14.92 15.80 32.56
C ILE A 106 -14.99 14.38 32.03
N THR A 107 -16.19 13.99 31.57
CA THR A 107 -16.47 12.66 31.04
C THR A 107 -16.81 12.74 29.57
N ILE A 108 -16.19 11.88 28.77
CA ILE A 108 -16.57 11.62 27.39
C ILE A 108 -17.78 10.70 27.41
N GLN A 109 -18.88 11.17 26.84
CA GLN A 109 -20.14 10.42 26.78
C GLN A 109 -19.99 9.11 26.00
N PRO A 110 -20.82 8.09 26.31
CA PRO A 110 -20.87 6.85 25.54
C PRO A 110 -21.17 7.11 24.06
N ILE A 111 -20.47 6.40 23.16
CA ILE A 111 -20.66 6.54 21.71
C ILE A 111 -21.25 5.25 21.16
N GLN A 112 -22.35 5.35 20.41
CA GLN A 112 -22.96 4.18 19.76
C GLN A 112 -22.03 3.58 18.70
N LYS A 113 -21.81 2.26 18.75
CA LYS A 113 -20.97 1.56 17.77
C LYS A 113 -21.69 1.54 16.41
N ARG A 114 -21.06 2.04 15.36
CA ARG A 114 -21.68 2.15 14.02
C ARG A 114 -22.11 0.83 13.38
N ASN A 115 -21.35 -0.26 13.58
CA ASN A 115 -21.54 -1.53 12.86
C ASN A 115 -21.79 -2.72 13.80
N GLU A 116 -22.02 -2.45 15.08
CA GLU A 116 -22.16 -3.47 16.13
C GLU A 116 -23.25 -3.05 17.10
N ARG A 117 -23.84 -4.02 17.82
CA ARG A 117 -24.75 -3.68 18.91
C ARG A 117 -23.96 -3.16 20.11
N GLY A 118 -24.48 -2.11 20.75
CA GLY A 118 -23.92 -1.56 21.99
C GLY A 118 -23.20 -0.23 21.77
N SER A 119 -22.59 0.26 22.85
CA SER A 119 -21.88 1.55 22.88
C SER A 119 -20.48 1.35 23.43
N TYR A 120 -19.58 2.26 23.08
CA TYR A 120 -18.35 2.44 23.83
C TYR A 120 -18.70 3.05 25.18
N GLU A 121 -18.09 2.52 26.24
CA GLU A 121 -18.29 3.00 27.61
C GLU A 121 -17.83 4.46 27.77
N ALA A 122 -18.42 5.14 28.75
CA ALA A 122 -18.00 6.48 29.12
C ALA A 122 -16.53 6.48 29.60
N ARG A 123 -15.78 7.53 29.28
CA ARG A 123 -14.36 7.64 29.65
C ARG A 123 -14.07 8.95 30.36
N SER A 124 -13.28 8.91 31.44
CA SER A 124 -12.76 10.14 32.02
C SER A 124 -11.74 10.77 31.07
N LEU A 125 -11.92 12.06 30.76
CA LEU A 125 -11.08 12.75 29.77
C LEU A 125 -9.61 12.83 30.20
N ILE A 126 -9.36 13.06 31.49
CA ILE A 126 -8.01 13.30 32.03
C ILE A 126 -7.07 12.10 31.82
N PRO A 127 -7.38 10.88 32.30
CA PRO A 127 -6.52 9.72 32.05
C PRO A 127 -6.47 9.38 30.56
N TYR A 128 -7.63 9.45 29.88
CA TYR A 128 -7.73 9.07 28.48
C TYR A 128 -6.88 9.95 27.55
N MET A 129 -6.71 11.23 27.87
CA MET A 129 -5.86 12.15 27.10
C MET A 129 -4.42 11.65 26.96
N SER A 130 -3.82 11.13 28.03
CA SER A 130 -2.46 10.56 27.95
C SER A 130 -2.44 9.21 27.24
N GLU A 131 -3.45 8.38 27.48
CA GLU A 131 -3.55 7.03 26.90
C GLU A 131 -3.69 7.09 25.38
N VAL A 132 -4.61 7.92 24.87
CA VAL A 132 -4.87 8.04 23.43
C VAL A 132 -3.68 8.62 22.68
N LYS A 133 -2.93 9.54 23.31
CA LYS A 133 -1.71 10.09 22.73
C LYS A 133 -0.64 9.01 22.60
N GLN A 134 -0.37 8.27 23.69
CA GLN A 134 0.63 7.20 23.68
C GLN A 134 0.26 6.10 22.67
N PHE A 135 -1.01 5.73 22.62
CA PHE A 135 -1.56 4.79 21.64
C PHE A 135 -1.32 5.26 20.20
N ALA A 136 -1.72 6.49 19.89
CA ALA A 136 -1.60 7.05 18.54
C ALA A 136 -0.13 7.21 18.12
N ASP A 137 0.73 7.69 19.01
CA ASP A 137 2.17 7.81 18.75
C ASP A 137 2.81 6.45 18.46
N GLY A 138 2.43 5.40 19.21
CA GLY A 138 2.88 4.03 18.97
C GLY A 138 2.48 3.51 17.58
N LEU A 139 1.22 3.71 17.18
CA LEU A 139 0.73 3.34 15.84
C LEU A 139 1.44 4.12 14.73
N ILE A 140 1.58 5.45 14.89
CA ILE A 140 2.28 6.30 13.93
C ILE A 140 3.72 5.84 13.79
N GLN A 141 4.41 5.59 14.91
CA GLN A 141 5.80 5.18 14.89
C GLN A 141 5.98 3.80 14.24
N ALA A 142 5.09 2.84 14.49
CA ALA A 142 5.13 1.54 13.81
C ALA A 142 4.96 1.69 12.29
N MET A 143 4.03 2.53 11.83
CA MET A 143 3.84 2.82 10.41
C MET A 143 5.02 3.59 9.81
N VAL A 144 5.60 4.53 10.54
CA VAL A 144 6.84 5.22 10.14
C VAL A 144 7.98 4.23 10.04
N ASN A 145 8.10 3.28 10.97
CA ASN A 145 9.10 2.23 10.91
C ASN A 145 8.92 1.37 9.67
N ILE A 146 7.69 0.98 9.32
CA ILE A 146 7.43 0.28 8.04
C ILE A 146 7.87 1.16 6.88
N TYR A 147 7.51 2.45 6.88
CA TYR A 147 7.88 3.40 5.83
C TYR A 147 9.39 3.59 5.67
N THR A 148 10.14 3.62 6.77
CA THR A 148 11.58 3.86 6.78
C THR A 148 12.40 2.57 6.64
N SER A 149 11.96 1.45 7.22
CA SER A 149 12.63 0.15 7.09
C SER A 149 12.59 -0.36 5.65
N SER A 150 11.48 -0.18 4.96
CA SER A 150 11.34 -0.52 3.54
C SER A 150 11.94 0.55 2.61
N SER A 151 12.30 1.73 3.11
CA SER A 151 13.11 2.71 2.35
C SER A 151 14.59 2.32 2.24
N ALA A 152 15.06 1.34 3.02
CA ALA A 152 16.38 0.72 2.85
C ALA A 152 16.39 -0.38 1.78
N HIS A 153 15.22 -0.89 1.35
CA HIS A 153 15.14 -1.98 0.36
C HIS A 153 14.51 -1.60 -0.99
N TYR A 154 13.88 -0.43 -1.13
CA TYR A 154 13.31 -0.03 -2.41
C TYR A 154 13.40 1.49 -2.59
N ASP A 155 14.59 2.01 -2.89
CA ASP A 155 14.67 3.18 -3.77
C ASP A 155 13.86 2.83 -5.02
N GLN A 156 12.85 3.60 -5.40
CA GLN A 156 12.08 3.40 -6.64
C GLN A 156 12.30 4.55 -7.62
N SER A 157 13.23 5.47 -7.34
CA SER A 157 13.57 6.58 -8.23
C SER A 157 14.17 6.13 -9.56
N TRP A 158 14.67 4.90 -9.61
CA TRP A 158 15.16 4.26 -10.84
C TRP A 158 14.07 3.60 -11.68
N ARG A 159 12.83 3.55 -11.21
CA ARG A 159 11.77 2.83 -11.92
C ARG A 159 11.31 3.58 -13.15
N THR A 160 11.03 2.80 -14.19
CA THR A 160 10.24 3.30 -15.31
C THR A 160 8.83 3.55 -14.82
N VAL A 161 8.32 4.77 -14.98
CA VAL A 161 6.94 5.11 -14.65
C VAL A 161 6.19 5.31 -15.97
N ASP A 162 5.50 4.26 -16.39
CA ASP A 162 4.59 4.36 -17.53
C ASP A 162 3.22 4.80 -17.05
N LEU A 163 2.88 6.06 -17.33
CA LEU A 163 1.59 6.64 -16.97
C LEU A 163 0.44 6.13 -17.85
N HIS A 164 0.75 5.72 -19.08
CA HIS A 164 -0.22 5.28 -20.07
C HIS A 164 -0.27 3.76 -20.17
N ARG A 165 -1.44 3.25 -20.53
CA ARG A 165 -1.59 1.84 -20.88
C ARG A 165 -0.89 1.57 -22.20
N ALA A 166 -0.27 0.40 -22.30
CA ALA A 166 0.50 0.00 -23.46
C ALA A 166 -0.02 -1.30 -24.06
N SER A 167 0.12 -1.42 -25.37
CA SER A 167 0.02 -2.69 -26.07
C SER A 167 1.29 -2.92 -26.86
N TYR A 168 1.66 -4.18 -27.02
CA TYR A 168 2.88 -4.57 -27.73
C TYR A 168 2.52 -5.29 -29.02
N TYR A 169 3.29 -4.99 -30.05
CA TYR A 169 3.12 -5.52 -31.40
C TYR A 169 4.41 -6.16 -31.86
N CYS A 170 4.32 -7.15 -32.76
CA CYS A 170 5.48 -7.76 -33.37
C CYS A 170 6.26 -6.71 -34.14
N ARG A 171 7.57 -6.61 -33.90
CA ARG A 171 8.41 -5.60 -34.55
C ARG A 171 8.62 -5.87 -36.04
N VAL A 172 8.47 -7.12 -36.48
CA VAL A 172 8.69 -7.52 -37.88
C VAL A 172 7.46 -7.21 -38.75
N CYS A 173 6.27 -7.63 -38.33
CA CYS A 173 5.06 -7.53 -39.16
C CYS A 173 3.97 -6.60 -38.58
N GLY A 174 4.17 -6.03 -37.39
CA GLY A 174 3.18 -5.16 -36.76
C GLY A 174 1.93 -5.87 -36.22
N ALA A 175 1.91 -7.22 -36.18
CA ALA A 175 0.77 -7.97 -35.63
C ALA A 175 0.63 -7.75 -34.10
N PRO A 176 -0.60 -7.70 -33.55
CA PRO A 176 -0.81 -7.52 -32.12
C PRO A 176 -0.29 -8.72 -31.32
N VAL A 177 0.50 -8.46 -30.27
CA VAL A 177 1.10 -9.48 -29.40
C VAL A 177 0.42 -9.54 -28.04
N THR A 178 0.03 -8.40 -27.48
CA THR A 178 -0.62 -8.33 -26.17
C THR A 178 -1.97 -7.65 -26.23
N LYS A 179 -2.80 -7.88 -25.22
CA LYS A 179 -3.91 -6.99 -24.88
C LYS A 179 -3.36 -5.64 -24.40
N ILE A 180 -4.25 -4.68 -24.16
CA ILE A 180 -3.90 -3.42 -23.49
C ILE A 180 -3.58 -3.72 -22.02
N MET A 181 -2.37 -3.39 -21.59
CA MET A 181 -1.85 -3.66 -20.26
C MET A 181 -1.44 -2.38 -19.55
N SER A 182 -1.41 -2.44 -18.22
CA SER A 182 -0.84 -1.38 -17.39
C SER A 182 0.52 -1.80 -16.86
N HIS A 183 1.46 -0.86 -16.76
CA HIS A 183 2.72 -1.12 -16.07
C HIS A 183 2.45 -1.41 -14.59
N LEU A 184 3.12 -2.41 -14.04
CA LEU A 184 2.97 -2.79 -12.64
C LEU A 184 3.66 -1.77 -11.76
N GLY A 185 2.95 -0.69 -11.41
CA GLY A 185 3.47 0.39 -10.58
C GLY A 185 3.87 0.00 -9.16
N ASN A 186 3.55 -1.21 -8.68
CA ASN A 186 4.00 -1.73 -7.38
C ASN A 186 4.44 -3.20 -7.51
N LEU A 187 5.74 -3.46 -7.34
CA LEU A 187 6.33 -4.80 -7.45
C LEU A 187 5.88 -5.77 -6.34
N SER A 188 5.26 -5.29 -5.26
CA SER A 188 4.63 -6.16 -4.26
C SER A 188 3.46 -6.98 -4.82
N GLY A 189 3.04 -6.71 -6.06
CA GLY A 189 2.07 -7.52 -6.80
C GLY A 189 2.66 -8.75 -7.47
N ILE A 190 4.00 -8.91 -7.50
CA ILE A 190 4.68 -10.09 -8.06
C ILE A 190 4.50 -11.29 -7.12
N SER A 191 4.17 -12.45 -7.69
CA SER A 191 4.15 -13.74 -6.95
C SER A 191 5.37 -14.58 -7.32
N LEU A 192 6.11 -15.02 -6.29
CA LEU A 192 7.23 -15.97 -6.45
C LEU A 192 6.81 -17.42 -6.18
N LYS A 193 5.52 -17.68 -6.01
CA LYS A 193 5.01 -19.01 -5.72
C LYS A 193 4.97 -19.86 -6.98
N GLU A 194 5.38 -21.12 -6.84
CA GLU A 194 5.32 -22.12 -7.90
C GLU A 194 3.88 -22.27 -8.43
N LYS A 195 3.73 -22.45 -9.74
CA LYS A 195 2.44 -22.67 -10.44
C LYS A 195 1.46 -21.49 -10.39
N GLU A 196 1.80 -20.39 -9.73
CA GLU A 196 1.01 -19.16 -9.76
C GLU A 196 1.52 -18.22 -10.85
N SER A 197 0.65 -17.36 -11.38
CA SER A 197 1.07 -16.31 -12.31
C SER A 197 2.04 -15.36 -11.60
N TYR A 198 3.21 -15.16 -12.19
CA TYR A 198 4.27 -14.28 -11.69
C TYR A 198 3.79 -12.83 -11.56
N LEU A 199 2.92 -12.40 -12.48
CA LEU A 199 2.31 -11.08 -12.52
C LEU A 199 0.79 -11.15 -12.44
N PRO A 200 0.12 -10.12 -11.91
CA PRO A 200 -1.31 -9.94 -12.07
C PRO A 200 -1.75 -9.91 -13.55
N ARG A 201 -3.04 -10.18 -13.79
CA ARG A 201 -3.61 -10.11 -15.13
C ARG A 201 -3.51 -8.70 -15.71
N ALA A 202 -3.26 -8.62 -17.01
CA ALA A 202 -3.19 -7.36 -17.77
C ALA A 202 -2.15 -6.36 -17.24
N THR A 203 -1.09 -6.84 -16.59
CA THR A 203 0.05 -6.02 -16.21
C THR A 203 1.34 -6.47 -16.88
N TYR A 204 2.30 -5.54 -16.97
CA TYR A 204 3.66 -5.82 -17.40
C TYR A 204 4.68 -5.16 -16.47
N VAL A 205 5.91 -5.67 -16.48
CA VAL A 205 7.08 -5.06 -15.82
C VAL A 205 8.30 -5.24 -16.71
N TYR A 206 9.24 -4.30 -16.66
CA TYR A 206 10.51 -4.46 -17.36
C TYR A 206 11.47 -5.35 -16.57
N GLY A 207 12.28 -6.13 -17.29
CA GLY A 207 13.22 -7.05 -16.68
C GLY A 207 14.26 -6.37 -15.80
N HIS A 208 14.75 -5.18 -16.19
CA HIS A 208 15.66 -4.39 -15.36
C HIS A 208 15.06 -4.02 -13.99
N GLU A 209 13.73 -3.86 -13.91
CA GLU A 209 13.08 -3.56 -12.64
C GLU A 209 13.03 -4.78 -11.72
N VAL A 210 12.79 -5.96 -12.28
CA VAL A 210 12.76 -7.21 -11.53
C VAL A 210 14.17 -7.57 -11.03
N ILE A 211 15.19 -7.41 -11.88
CA ILE A 211 16.59 -7.67 -11.55
C ILE A 211 17.03 -6.75 -10.41
N LYS A 212 16.81 -5.43 -10.55
CA LYS A 212 17.23 -4.45 -9.55
C LYS A 212 16.48 -4.57 -8.22
N ALA A 213 15.27 -5.11 -8.25
CA ALA A 213 14.47 -5.43 -7.07
C ALA A 213 14.85 -6.77 -6.42
N GLU A 214 15.78 -7.54 -6.99
CA GLU A 214 16.11 -8.91 -6.56
C GLU A 214 14.89 -9.84 -6.54
N LEU A 215 13.93 -9.61 -7.44
CA LEU A 215 12.69 -10.39 -7.56
C LEU A 215 12.77 -11.46 -8.66
N LEU A 216 13.98 -11.84 -9.06
CA LEU A 216 14.18 -12.90 -10.04
C LEU A 216 13.56 -14.19 -9.52
N PRO A 217 12.65 -14.81 -10.30
CA PRO A 217 12.08 -16.07 -9.88
C PRO A 217 13.16 -17.18 -9.94
N TRP A 218 12.90 -18.30 -9.25
CA TRP A 218 13.70 -19.53 -9.27
C TRP A 218 15.23 -19.34 -9.05
N ASN A 219 15.65 -18.37 -8.23
CA ASN A 219 17.07 -18.10 -7.90
C ASN A 219 17.99 -17.84 -9.12
N GLY A 220 17.45 -17.38 -10.25
CA GLY A 220 18.28 -16.98 -11.39
C GLY A 220 18.68 -18.11 -12.37
N SER A 221 18.09 -19.29 -12.34
CA SER A 221 18.29 -20.30 -13.39
C SER A 221 17.34 -20.08 -14.60
N ASN A 222 17.84 -19.61 -15.76
CA ASN A 222 17.05 -19.08 -16.90
C ASN A 222 16.58 -17.62 -16.69
N GLU A 223 17.47 -16.73 -16.27
CA GLU A 223 17.19 -15.35 -15.83
C GLU A 223 16.43 -14.51 -16.84
N ILE A 224 15.45 -13.76 -16.34
CA ILE A 224 14.91 -12.57 -17.00
C ILE A 224 16.07 -11.61 -17.24
N THR A 225 16.18 -11.05 -18.45
CA THR A 225 17.24 -10.09 -18.78
C THR A 225 16.74 -8.65 -18.71
N GLU A 226 17.66 -7.68 -18.64
CA GLU A 226 17.29 -6.25 -18.60
C GLU A 226 16.45 -5.83 -19.82
N ASP A 227 16.74 -6.40 -20.99
CA ASP A 227 16.10 -6.10 -22.28
C ASP A 227 14.83 -6.95 -22.55
N GLU A 228 14.14 -7.37 -21.51
CA GLU A 228 12.90 -8.13 -21.60
C GLU A 228 11.72 -7.39 -20.97
N LEU A 229 10.55 -7.64 -21.55
CA LEU A 229 9.26 -7.32 -20.97
C LEU A 229 8.65 -8.59 -20.41
N VAL A 230 8.27 -8.57 -19.13
CA VAL A 230 7.62 -9.69 -18.46
C VAL A 230 6.13 -9.41 -18.34
N ILE A 231 5.29 -10.37 -18.74
CA ILE A 231 3.83 -10.26 -18.71
C ILE A 231 3.19 -11.54 -18.15
N SER A 232 1.96 -11.44 -17.68
CA SER A 232 1.15 -12.64 -17.38
C SER A 232 0.82 -13.40 -18.68
N ILE A 233 0.74 -14.73 -18.62
CA ILE A 233 0.35 -15.59 -19.75
C ILE A 233 -1.02 -15.18 -20.31
N ASP A 234 -1.95 -14.78 -19.43
CA ASP A 234 -3.29 -14.34 -19.81
C ASP A 234 -3.33 -13.00 -20.58
N SER A 235 -2.21 -12.27 -20.61
CA SER A 235 -2.09 -10.97 -21.27
C SER A 235 -1.75 -11.07 -22.77
N LEU A 236 -1.41 -12.27 -23.27
CA LEU A 236 -1.19 -12.49 -24.70
C LEU A 236 -2.46 -12.19 -25.51
N GLY A 237 -2.24 -11.67 -26.73
CA GLY A 237 -3.27 -11.47 -27.73
C GLY A 237 -3.84 -12.82 -28.18
N ARG A 238 -5.10 -12.81 -28.62
CA ARG A 238 -5.83 -14.03 -29.00
C ARG A 238 -5.17 -14.80 -30.15
N ASP A 239 -4.50 -14.09 -31.05
CA ASP A 239 -3.92 -14.66 -32.27
C ASP A 239 -2.43 -15.05 -32.10
N VAL A 240 -1.90 -14.97 -30.88
CA VAL A 240 -0.54 -15.41 -30.57
C VAL A 240 -0.51 -16.93 -30.49
N ARG A 241 0.46 -17.54 -31.17
CA ARG A 241 0.68 -18.99 -31.16
C ARG A 241 1.74 -19.36 -30.13
N LYS A 242 1.54 -20.48 -29.44
CA LYS A 242 2.54 -21.08 -28.55
C LYS A 242 2.84 -22.48 -29.05
N ASP A 243 4.10 -22.75 -29.32
CA ASP A 243 4.57 -24.07 -29.72
C ASP A 243 5.08 -24.83 -28.48
N PRO A 244 5.02 -26.17 -28.47
CA PRO A 244 5.58 -26.96 -27.37
C PRO A 244 7.08 -26.69 -27.17
N ALA A 245 7.52 -26.68 -25.92
CA ALA A 245 8.91 -26.45 -25.54
C ALA A 245 9.30 -27.34 -24.34
N PRO A 246 10.61 -27.51 -24.05
CA PRO A 246 11.08 -28.34 -22.94
C PRO A 246 10.52 -27.91 -21.59
N GLY A 247 10.33 -28.90 -20.70
CA GLY A 247 9.90 -28.73 -19.31
C GLY A 247 9.07 -29.93 -18.85
N CYS A 248 8.83 -30.04 -17.54
CA CYS A 248 8.17 -31.19 -16.92
C CYS A 248 6.65 -31.13 -17.10
N CYS A 249 6.04 -30.00 -16.76
CA CYS A 249 4.58 -29.78 -16.81
C CYS A 249 4.17 -28.63 -17.73
N GLY A 250 5.13 -27.96 -18.35
CA GLY A 250 4.98 -26.82 -19.23
C GLY A 250 6.36 -26.26 -19.60
N PRO A 251 6.45 -25.30 -20.53
CA PRO A 251 7.72 -24.70 -20.94
C PRO A 251 8.55 -24.14 -19.79
N ASP A 252 9.86 -24.41 -19.79
CA ASP A 252 10.83 -23.97 -18.76
C ASP A 252 11.51 -22.62 -19.10
N SER A 253 10.99 -21.91 -20.11
CA SER A 253 11.54 -20.66 -20.66
C SER A 253 12.95 -20.75 -21.28
N SER A 254 13.49 -21.95 -21.51
CA SER A 254 14.82 -22.13 -22.12
C SER A 254 14.89 -21.67 -23.58
N VAL A 255 13.78 -21.75 -24.32
CA VAL A 255 13.72 -21.48 -25.77
C VAL A 255 12.59 -20.52 -26.13
N LEU A 256 12.72 -19.88 -27.30
CA LEU A 256 11.63 -19.13 -27.93
C LEU A 256 10.55 -20.11 -28.41
N ASN A 257 9.35 -19.96 -27.86
CA ASN A 257 8.21 -20.81 -28.19
C ASN A 257 6.89 -20.03 -28.33
N VAL A 258 6.94 -18.70 -28.22
CA VAL A 258 5.80 -17.80 -28.43
C VAL A 258 6.00 -17.06 -29.74
N PHE A 259 5.01 -17.12 -30.63
CA PHE A 259 5.05 -16.60 -31.99
C PHE A 259 3.87 -15.68 -32.27
N CYS A 260 4.11 -14.61 -33.05
CA CYS A 260 2.99 -13.80 -33.52
C CYS A 260 2.14 -14.59 -34.54
N ARG A 261 0.99 -14.04 -34.94
CA ARG A 261 0.07 -14.68 -35.88
C ARG A 261 0.73 -15.10 -37.21
N GLU A 262 1.71 -14.33 -37.66
CA GLU A 262 2.48 -14.59 -38.90
C GLU A 262 3.67 -15.55 -38.69
N GLY A 263 3.84 -16.08 -37.48
CA GLY A 263 4.88 -17.08 -37.18
C GLY A 263 6.26 -16.51 -36.81
N HIS A 264 6.40 -15.19 -36.63
CA HIS A 264 7.67 -14.62 -36.14
C HIS A 264 7.85 -14.89 -34.63
N PRO A 265 9.04 -15.29 -34.16
CA PRO A 265 9.29 -15.54 -32.75
C PRO A 265 9.27 -14.23 -31.96
N ILE A 266 8.51 -14.18 -30.89
CA ILE A 266 8.30 -12.95 -30.08
C ILE A 266 8.57 -13.15 -28.60
N GLY A 267 8.65 -14.39 -28.11
CA GLY A 267 8.86 -14.62 -26.69
C GLY A 267 9.03 -16.06 -26.26
N ARG A 268 9.14 -16.22 -24.94
CA ARG A 268 9.31 -17.48 -24.23
C ARG A 268 8.24 -17.60 -23.17
N GLU A 269 7.71 -18.79 -22.98
CA GLU A 269 6.81 -19.12 -21.89
C GLU A 269 7.58 -19.78 -20.75
N ALA A 270 7.33 -19.30 -19.52
CA ALA A 270 7.71 -19.95 -18.27
C ALA A 270 6.41 -20.48 -17.66
N ALA A 271 6.18 -21.79 -17.71
CA ALA A 271 4.96 -22.42 -17.21
C ALA A 271 5.21 -23.82 -16.60
N ASP A 272 6.47 -24.16 -16.28
CA ASP A 272 6.78 -25.42 -15.61
C ASP A 272 6.23 -25.46 -14.17
N CYS A 273 6.12 -26.65 -13.57
CA CYS A 273 5.47 -26.87 -12.29
C CYS A 273 6.26 -26.34 -11.09
N TYR A 274 7.56 -26.09 -11.22
CA TYR A 274 8.44 -25.62 -10.15
C TYR A 274 8.65 -24.10 -10.19
N MET A 275 8.00 -23.39 -11.10
CA MET A 275 8.21 -21.95 -11.31
C MET A 275 6.91 -21.15 -11.29
N PRO A 276 6.95 -19.86 -10.93
CA PRO A 276 5.91 -18.91 -11.27
C PRO A 276 5.74 -18.79 -12.78
N HIS A 277 4.51 -18.54 -13.22
CA HIS A 277 4.12 -18.58 -14.62
C HIS A 277 4.14 -17.20 -15.27
N CYS A 278 4.84 -17.03 -16.39
CA CYS A 278 4.91 -15.77 -17.13
C CYS A 278 5.26 -15.96 -18.60
N ILE A 279 5.15 -14.87 -19.36
CA ILE A 279 5.73 -14.74 -20.70
C ILE A 279 6.81 -13.67 -20.65
N ARG A 280 7.92 -13.96 -21.31
CA ARG A 280 9.04 -13.04 -21.50
C ARG A 280 9.14 -12.66 -22.96
N LEU A 281 9.09 -11.36 -23.25
CA LEU A 281 9.15 -10.79 -24.58
C LEU A 281 10.44 -9.96 -24.71
N PRO A 282 11.43 -10.38 -25.52
CA PRO A 282 12.59 -9.55 -25.81
C PRO A 282 12.16 -8.22 -26.46
N LEU A 283 12.65 -7.09 -25.95
CA LEU A 283 12.33 -5.76 -26.48
C LEU A 283 12.80 -5.57 -27.93
N THR A 284 13.73 -6.40 -28.39
CA THR A 284 14.17 -6.44 -29.78
C THR A 284 13.12 -7.04 -30.73
N HIS A 285 12.16 -7.84 -30.22
CA HIS A 285 11.17 -8.55 -31.03
C HIS A 285 9.78 -7.90 -31.02
N VAL A 286 9.54 -6.97 -30.09
CA VAL A 286 8.27 -6.26 -29.95
C VAL A 286 8.47 -4.74 -30.01
N GLN A 287 7.42 -4.04 -30.42
CA GLN A 287 7.34 -2.59 -30.38
C GLN A 287 6.16 -2.15 -29.53
N ARG A 288 6.36 -1.08 -28.75
CA ARG A 288 5.35 -0.51 -27.86
C ARG A 288 4.46 0.46 -28.63
N LEU A 289 3.16 0.35 -28.41
CA LEU A 289 2.16 1.35 -28.80
C LEU A 289 1.46 1.85 -27.54
N GLU A 290 1.62 3.13 -27.25
CA GLU A 290 0.92 3.79 -26.16
C GLU A 290 -0.53 4.06 -26.55
N THR A 291 -1.44 3.69 -25.66
CA THR A 291 -2.84 4.11 -25.78
C THR A 291 -2.98 5.37 -24.95
N LEU A 292 -3.05 6.53 -25.62
CA LEU A 292 -3.47 7.75 -24.97
C LEU A 292 -4.94 7.58 -24.62
N ASP A 293 -5.22 7.34 -23.34
CA ASP A 293 -6.58 7.42 -22.83
C ASP A 293 -7.04 8.86 -23.07
N PHE A 294 -7.85 9.07 -24.13
CA PHE A 294 -8.70 10.25 -24.20
C PHE A 294 -9.69 10.10 -23.05
N ILE A 295 -9.58 11.02 -22.08
CA ILE A 295 -10.49 11.19 -20.94
C ILE A 295 -11.94 11.12 -21.41
#